data_AF-A0A5C7F8F7-F1
#
_entry.id   AF-A0A5C7F8F7-F1
#
_cell.length_a   1.000
_cell.length_b   1.000
_cell.length_c   1.000
_cell.angle_alpha   90.00
_cell.angle_beta   90.00
_cell.angle_gamma   90.00
#
_symmetry.space_group_name_H-M   'P 1'
#
loop_
_entity.id
_entity.type
_entity.pdbx_description
1 polymer ?
#
loop_
_entity_poly.entity_id
_entity_poly.type
_entity_poly.pdbx_seq_one_letter_code
_entity_poly.pdbx_strand_id
1 'polypeptide(L)'
;METQNENNIRYFAAKRRVKKMKGFYIHALVYVLVNTFIIVNNIRDGHDMTDINNYWTLIFWGLGLLVHGMSVFMSDFILGHDWEERKIREIMNRKR
;
A
#
# COMPACT_ATOMS: atom_id res chain seq x y z
N MET A 1 -12.12 13.51 30.83
CA MET A 1 -12.27 13.98 29.43
C MET A 1 -11.04 13.67 28.59
N GLU A 2 -9.81 13.75 29.13
CA GLU A 2 -8.57 13.45 28.39
C GLU A 2 -8.49 12.01 27.87
N THR A 3 -8.90 11.03 28.68
CA THR A 3 -8.89 9.60 28.30
C THR A 3 -9.80 9.26 27.11
N GLN A 4 -10.95 9.94 26.98
CA GLN A 4 -11.86 9.78 25.83
C GLN A 4 -11.22 10.32 24.55
N ASN A 5 -10.44 11.40 24.63
CA ASN A 5 -9.81 12.00 23.46
C ASN A 5 -8.63 11.14 22.96
N GLU A 6 -7.80 10.62 23.87
CA GLU A 6 -6.70 9.69 23.55
C GLU A 6 -7.19 8.40 22.90
N ASN A 7 -8.25 7.79 23.42
CA ASN A 7 -8.84 6.58 22.84
C ASN A 7 -9.35 6.82 21.41
N ASN A 8 -9.98 7.97 21.16
CA ASN A 8 -10.42 8.35 19.82
C ASN A 8 -9.24 8.54 18.86
N ILE A 9 -8.15 9.18 19.30
CA ILE A 9 -6.95 9.40 18.48
C ILE A 9 -6.33 8.07 18.06
N ARG A 10 -6.12 7.16 19.01
CA ARG A 10 -5.57 5.82 18.73
C ARG A 10 -6.48 5.03 17.78
N TYR A 11 -7.79 5.12 17.96
CA TYR A 11 -8.76 4.49 17.08
C TYR A 11 -8.71 5.05 15.65
N PHE A 12 -8.65 6.37 15.48
CA PHE A 12 -8.55 7.00 14.15
C PHE A 12 -7.22 6.67 13.45
N ALA A 13 -6.11 6.64 14.19
CA ALA A 13 -4.81 6.22 13.67
C ALA A 13 -4.85 4.77 13.16
N ALA A 14 -5.38 3.85 13.98
CA ALA A 14 -5.56 2.44 13.59
C ALA A 14 -6.47 2.30 12.36
N LYS A 15 -7.61 3.01 12.33
CA LYS A 15 -8.54 3.01 11.19
C LYS A 15 -7.87 3.51 9.90
N ARG A 16 -7.03 4.53 9.99
CA ARG A 16 -6.29 5.08 8.85
C ARG A 16 -5.26 4.07 8.32
N ARG A 17 -4.55 3.37 9.20
CA ARG A 17 -3.61 2.29 8.83
C ARG A 17 -4.32 1.15 8.11
N VAL A 18 -5.44 0.67 8.66
CA VAL A 18 -6.28 -0.37 8.02
C VAL A 18 -6.78 0.06 6.64
N LYS A 19 -7.19 1.32 6.48
CA LYS A 19 -7.64 1.85 5.17
C LYS A 19 -6.50 1.84 4.14
N LYS A 20 -5.28 2.23 4.53
CA LYS A 20 -4.09 2.19 3.65
C LYS A 20 -3.75 0.74 3.25
N MET A 21 -3.73 -0.18 4.22
CA MET A 21 -3.49 -1.61 3.95
C MET A 21 -4.53 -2.19 3.00
N LYS A 22 -5.83 -1.91 3.19
CA LYS A 22 -6.88 -2.34 2.26
C LYS A 22 -6.63 -1.86 0.83
N GLY A 23 -6.22 -0.59 0.65
CA GLY A 23 -5.89 -0.05 -0.66
C GLY A 23 -4.74 -0.82 -1.33
N PHE A 24 -3.67 -1.08 -0.59
CA PHE A 24 -2.56 -1.89 -1.06
C PHE A 24 -2.98 -3.31 -1.45
N TYR A 25 -3.76 -4.00 -0.61
CA TYR A 25 -4.22 -5.37 -0.90
C TYR A 25 -5.06 -5.46 -2.16
N ILE A 26 -5.95 -4.48 -2.40
CA ILE A 26 -6.73 -4.44 -3.64
C ILE A 26 -5.80 -4.27 -4.84
N HIS A 27 -4.84 -3.36 -4.75
CA HIS A 27 -3.89 -3.12 -5.84
C HIS A 27 -3.00 -4.34 -6.11
N ALA A 28 -2.52 -5.01 -5.06
CA ALA A 28 -1.74 -6.24 -5.14
C ALA A 28 -2.55 -7.40 -5.73
N LEU A 29 -3.82 -7.53 -5.33
CA LEU A 29 -4.71 -8.56 -5.86
C LEU A 29 -4.99 -8.35 -7.35
N VAL A 30 -5.29 -7.11 -7.77
CA VAL A 30 -5.45 -6.76 -9.19
C VAL A 30 -4.17 -7.06 -9.97
N TYR A 31 -3.00 -6.70 -9.42
CA TYR A 31 -1.70 -7.04 -10.03
C TYR A 31 -1.56 -8.54 -10.23
N VAL A 32 -1.76 -9.36 -9.20
CA VAL A 32 -1.65 -10.83 -9.30
C VAL A 32 -2.63 -11.41 -10.32
N LEU A 33 -3.89 -10.96 -10.32
CA LEU A 33 -4.90 -11.46 -11.26
C LEU A 33 -4.55 -11.14 -12.71
N VAL A 34 -4.16 -9.90 -13.00
CA VAL A 34 -3.79 -9.46 -14.35
C VAL A 34 -2.53 -10.18 -14.82
N ASN A 35 -1.50 -10.29 -13.97
CA ASN A 35 -0.27 -11.03 -14.30
C ASN A 35 -0.57 -12.50 -14.58
N THR A 36 -1.39 -13.14 -13.74
CA THR A 36 -1.77 -14.54 -13.94
C THR A 36 -2.53 -14.73 -15.26
N PHE A 37 -3.45 -13.81 -15.57
CA PHE A 37 -4.18 -13.84 -16.84
C PHE A 37 -3.25 -13.73 -18.06
N ILE A 38 -2.29 -12.80 -18.02
CA ILE A 38 -1.28 -12.64 -19.08
C ILE A 38 -0.45 -13.92 -19.25
N ILE A 39 0.06 -14.49 -18.15
CA ILE A 39 0.87 -15.72 -18.19
C ILE A 39 0.07 -16.88 -18.76
N VAL A 40 -1.17 -17.09 -18.30
CA VAL A 40 -2.03 -18.19 -18.77
C VAL A 40 -2.35 -18.04 -20.25
N ASN A 41 -2.62 -16.82 -20.73
CA ASN A 41 -2.90 -16.58 -22.14
C ASN A 41 -1.65 -16.82 -23.01
N ASN A 42 -0.49 -16.37 -22.55
CA ASN A 42 0.78 -16.55 -23.24
C ASN A 42 1.13 -18.06 -23.41
N ILE A 43 0.91 -18.86 -22.36
CA ILE A 43 1.07 -20.33 -22.40
C ILE A 43 0.08 -20.99 -23.38
N ARG A 44 -1.16 -20.51 -23.43
CA ARG A 44 -2.21 -21.07 -24.31
C ARG A 44 -1.96 -20.78 -25.80
N ASP A 45 -1.44 -19.60 -26.11
CA ASP A 45 -1.19 -19.16 -27.47
C ASP A 45 0.12 -19.74 -28.04
N GLY A 46 0.88 -20.52 -27.26
CA GLY A 46 2.11 -21.19 -27.70
C GLY A 46 3.27 -20.23 -27.99
N HIS A 47 3.16 -18.98 -27.51
CA HIS A 47 4.19 -17.97 -27.64
C HIS A 47 5.38 -18.30 -26.75
N ASP A 48 6.58 -18.05 -27.27
CA ASP A 48 7.82 -18.29 -26.55
C ASP A 48 7.87 -17.40 -25.29
N MET A 49 8.00 -18.01 -24.11
CA MET A 49 8.03 -17.29 -22.83
C MET A 49 9.25 -16.36 -22.70
N THR A 50 10.16 -16.39 -23.66
CA THR A 50 11.44 -15.66 -23.71
C THR A 50 11.32 -14.23 -24.24
N ASP A 51 10.16 -13.84 -24.80
CA ASP A 51 9.93 -12.45 -25.23
C ASP A 51 9.71 -11.50 -24.04
N ILE A 52 10.82 -11.09 -23.44
CA ILE A 52 10.92 -10.14 -22.32
C ILE A 52 10.20 -8.81 -22.60
N ASN A 53 10.00 -8.46 -23.87
CA ASN A 53 9.28 -7.26 -24.29
C ASN A 53 7.86 -7.17 -23.70
N ASN A 54 7.15 -8.30 -23.56
CA ASN A 54 5.81 -8.32 -22.96
C ASN A 54 5.81 -8.25 -21.43
N TYR A 55 6.97 -8.44 -20.78
CA TYR A 55 7.08 -8.47 -19.32
C TYR A 55 7.53 -7.14 -18.71
N TRP A 56 7.98 -6.17 -19.52
CA TRP A 56 8.36 -4.83 -19.03
C TRP A 56 7.23 -4.15 -18.27
N THR A 57 5.99 -4.28 -18.74
CA THR A 57 4.81 -3.75 -18.03
C THR A 57 4.67 -4.36 -16.65
N LEU A 58 4.94 -5.66 -16.51
CA LEU A 58 4.86 -6.39 -15.24
C LEU A 58 5.97 -5.99 -14.28
N ILE A 59 7.18 -5.76 -14.80
CA ILE A 59 8.33 -5.27 -14.03
C ILE A 59 8.07 -3.86 -13.52
N PHE A 60 7.60 -2.95 -14.38
CA PHE A 60 7.35 -1.57 -14.01
C PHE A 60 6.20 -1.44 -13.00
N TRP A 61 5.11 -2.17 -13.22
CA TRP A 61 4.00 -2.24 -12.26
C TRP A 61 4.41 -2.95 -10.96
N GLY A 62 5.25 -3.98 -11.04
CA GLY A 62 5.79 -4.68 -9.88
C GLY A 62 6.66 -3.78 -9.02
N LEU A 63 7.49 -2.93 -9.64
CA LEU A 63 8.29 -1.93 -8.94
C LEU A 63 7.40 -0.88 -8.27
N GLY A 64 6.36 -0.41 -8.97
CA GLY A 64 5.36 0.51 -8.40
C GLY A 64 4.62 -0.09 -7.20
N LEU A 65 4.24 -1.38 -7.30
CA LEU A 65 3.62 -2.12 -6.20
C LEU A 65 4.59 -2.26 -5.02
N LEU A 66 5.86 -2.58 -5.27
CA LEU A 66 6.88 -2.67 -4.22
C LEU A 66 7.08 -1.33 -3.49
N VAL A 67 7.20 -0.22 -4.23
CA VAL A 67 7.31 1.11 -3.63
C VAL A 67 6.05 1.47 -2.84
N HIS A 68 4.86 1.16 -3.36
CA HIS A 68 3.61 1.37 -2.64
C HIS A 68 3.52 0.54 -1.36
N GLY A 69 3.95 -0.73 -1.42
CA GLY A 69 4.02 -1.63 -0.28
C GLY A 69 5.00 -1.13 0.78
N MET A 70 6.22 -0.75 0.38
CA MET A 70 7.18 -0.12 1.29
C MET A 70 6.60 1.15 1.91
N SER A 71 5.92 1.99 1.16
CA SER A 71 5.25 3.17 1.72
C SER A 71 4.14 2.81 2.72
N VAL A 72 3.36 1.76 2.48
CA VAL A 72 2.25 1.39 3.37
C VAL A 72 2.72 0.67 4.64
N PHE A 73 3.67 -0.25 4.53
CA PHE A 73 4.14 -1.08 5.65
C PHE A 73 5.35 -0.48 6.37
N MET A 74 6.21 0.24 5.65
CA MET A 74 7.45 0.80 6.19
C MET A 74 7.32 2.29 6.55
N SER A 75 6.20 2.96 6.23
CA SER A 75 5.95 4.34 6.69
C SER A 75 6.06 4.46 8.22
N ASP A 76 5.64 3.45 8.97
CA ASP A 76 5.75 3.45 10.44
C ASP A 76 7.19 3.32 10.93
N PHE A 77 8.04 2.62 10.17
CA PHE A 77 9.44 2.40 10.49
C PHE A 77 10.33 3.58 10.04
N ILE A 78 10.04 4.18 8.88
CA ILE A 78 10.85 5.26 8.29
C ILE A 78 10.51 6.63 8.91
N LEU A 79 9.22 6.94 9.10
CA LEU A 79 8.81 8.23 9.67
C LEU A 79 8.83 8.22 11.20
N GLY A 80 8.78 7.05 11.82
CA GLY A 80 8.78 6.89 13.28
C GLY A 80 7.44 7.24 13.92
N HIS A 81 7.06 6.47 14.94
CA HIS A 81 5.80 6.65 15.67
C HIS A 81 5.69 8.07 16.28
N ASP A 82 6.81 8.61 16.77
CA ASP A 82 6.88 9.94 17.38
C ASP A 82 6.52 11.08 16.41
N TRP A 83 6.91 10.96 15.14
CA TRP A 83 6.57 11.97 14.13
C TRP A 83 5.07 11.93 13.82
N GLU A 84 4.50 10.73 13.66
CA GLU A 84 3.07 10.57 13.36
C GLU A 84 2.23 11.13 14.50
N GLU A 85 2.61 10.84 15.75
CA GLU A 85 1.93 11.28 16.95
C GLU A 85 2.04 12.81 17.16
N ARG A 86 3.23 13.39 16.90
CA ARG A 86 3.41 14.85 16.86
C ARG A 86 2.53 15.52 15.82
N LYS A 87 2.45 14.96 14.60
CA LYS A 87 1.67 15.56 13.51
C LYS A 87 0.17 15.50 13.78
N ILE A 88 -0.31 14.42 14.38
CA ILE A 88 -1.70 14.30 14.80
C ILE A 88 -2.06 15.34 15.87
N ARG A 89 -1.21 15.52 16.89
CA ARG A 89 -1.38 16.57 17.91
C ARG A 89 -1.37 17.98 17.30
N GLU A 90 -0.46 18.25 16.36
CA GLU A 90 -0.37 19.55 15.67
C GLU A 90 -1.64 19.88 14.86
N ILE A 91 -2.17 18.92 14.09
CA ILE A 91 -3.40 19.10 13.28
C ILE A 91 -4.63 19.32 14.17
N MET A 92 -4.71 18.62 15.29
CA MET A 92 -5.82 18.73 16.23
C MET A 92 -5.81 20.07 16.97
N ASN A 93 -4.64 20.54 17.38
CA ASN A 93 -4.48 21.86 17.99
C ASN A 93 -4.74 23.01 17.01
N ARG A 94 -4.45 22.85 15.71
CA ARG A 94 -4.80 23.84 14.68
C ARG A 94 -6.30 23.95 14.37
N LYS A 95 -7.09 22.95 14.75
CA LYS A 95 -8.56 22.96 14.56
C LYS A 95 -9.33 23.45 15.79
N ARG A 96 -8.62 23.93 16.81
CA ARG A 96 -9.17 24.62 17.99
C ARG A 96 -9.02 26.11 17.81
#